data_AF-A0A0A2XG54-F1
#
_entry.id   AF-A0A0A2XG54-F1
#
_cell.length_a   1.000
_cell.length_b   1.000
_cell.length_c   1.000
_cell.angle_alpha   90.00
_cell.angle_beta   90.00
_cell.angle_gamma   90.00
#
_symmetry.space_group_name_H-M   'P 1'
#
loop_
_entity.id
_entity.type
_entity.pdbx_description
1 polymer ?
#
loop_
_entity_poly.entity_id
_entity_poly.type
_entity_poly.pdbx_seq_one_letter_code
_entity_poly.pdbx_strand_id
1 'polypeptide(L)'
;MARNELSKSAMRIADLIRRKSVERTDKEIAESIGVDPSTLCRFKADHLDKFCAFLDELGLVVREKHSDDEERKALITLAKKAIDEME
;
A
#
# COMPACT_ATOMS: atom_id res chain seq x y z
N MET A 1 2.83 7.48 -20.16
CA MET A 1 3.91 7.71 -19.18
C MET A 1 4.69 6.42 -19.15
N ALA A 2 5.91 6.42 -19.67
CA ALA A 2 6.74 5.23 -19.65
C ALA A 2 7.24 5.01 -18.22
N ARG A 3 7.47 3.75 -17.80
CA ARG A 3 7.99 3.43 -16.45
C ARG A 3 9.27 4.20 -16.11
N ASN A 4 10.07 4.57 -17.12
CA ASN A 4 11.29 5.36 -16.99
C ASN A 4 11.07 6.85 -16.63
N GLU A 5 9.83 7.33 -16.68
CA GLU A 5 9.46 8.71 -16.30
C GLU A 5 8.96 8.79 -14.85
N LEU A 6 8.82 7.65 -14.15
CA LEU A 6 8.38 7.61 -12.77
C LEU A 6 9.55 7.89 -11.81
N SER A 7 9.26 8.56 -10.70
CA SER A 7 10.21 8.67 -9.61
C SER A 7 10.54 7.27 -9.04
N LYS A 8 11.71 7.13 -8.40
CA LYS A 8 12.07 5.90 -7.67
C LYS A 8 11.07 5.53 -6.58
N SER A 9 10.33 6.51 -6.06
CA SER A 9 9.33 6.30 -5.02
C SER A 9 8.01 5.79 -5.63
N ALA A 10 7.52 6.43 -6.70
CA ALA A 10 6.36 5.97 -7.45
C ALA A 10 6.51 4.54 -7.99
N MET A 11 7.71 4.18 -8.48
CA MET A 11 8.01 2.81 -8.90
C MET A 11 7.90 1.81 -7.75
N ARG A 12 8.42 2.16 -6.55
CA ARG A 12 8.32 1.29 -5.37
C ARG A 12 6.87 1.06 -4.94
N ILE A 13 6.05 2.11 -4.99
CA ILE A 13 4.61 2.01 -4.69
C ILE A 13 3.91 1.07 -5.68
N ALA A 14 4.15 1.25 -6.98
CA ALA A 14 3.56 0.41 -8.02
C ALA A 14 3.98 -1.07 -7.88
N ASP A 15 5.26 -1.33 -7.60
CA ASP A 15 5.78 -2.68 -7.40
C ASP A 15 5.27 -3.34 -6.12
N LEU A 16 4.99 -2.55 -5.07
CA LEU A 16 4.35 -3.06 -3.85
C LEU A 16 2.90 -3.49 -4.14
N ILE A 17 2.13 -2.64 -4.83
CA ILE A 17 0.74 -2.94 -5.19
C ILE A 17 0.67 -4.18 -6.08
N ARG A 18 1.52 -4.27 -7.13
CA ARG A 18 1.56 -5.43 -8.03
C ARG A 18 1.87 -6.73 -7.28
N ARG A 19 2.83 -6.73 -6.35
CA ARG A 19 3.16 -7.91 -5.53
C ARG A 19 1.96 -8.36 -4.70
N LYS A 20 1.26 -7.42 -4.04
CA LYS A 20 0.09 -7.75 -3.21
C LYS A 20 -1.14 -8.17 -4.01
N SER A 21 -1.33 -7.63 -5.22
CA SER A 21 -2.37 -8.09 -6.14
C SER A 21 -2.14 -9.52 -6.67
N VAL A 22 -0.98 -10.13 -6.44
CA VAL A 22 -0.76 -11.56 -6.72
C VAL A 22 -1.15 -12.43 -5.53
N GLU A 23 -0.99 -11.93 -4.30
CA GLU A 23 -1.34 -12.65 -3.06
C GLU A 23 -2.85 -12.80 -2.84
N ARG A 24 -3.65 -11.88 -3.39
CA ARG A 24 -5.12 -11.92 -3.38
C ARG A 24 -5.64 -11.84 -4.80
N THR A 25 -6.70 -12.58 -5.11
CA THR A 25 -7.24 -12.52 -6.47
C THR A 25 -7.87 -11.16 -6.73
N ASP A 26 -7.66 -10.62 -7.94
CA ASP A 26 -8.27 -9.35 -8.35
C ASP A 26 -9.79 -9.35 -8.21
N LYS A 27 -10.40 -10.53 -8.35
CA LYS A 27 -11.84 -10.71 -8.15
C LYS A 27 -12.25 -10.41 -6.71
N GLU A 28 -11.59 -11.01 -5.72
CA GLU A 28 -11.88 -10.77 -4.30
C GLU A 28 -11.62 -9.32 -3.91
N ILE A 29 -10.54 -8.72 -4.42
CA ILE A 29 -10.23 -7.31 -4.17
C ILE A 29 -11.35 -6.45 -4.76
N ALA A 30 -11.67 -6.63 -6.04
CA ALA A 30 -12.69 -5.86 -6.74
C ALA A 30 -14.06 -5.95 -6.06
N GLU A 31 -14.49 -7.16 -5.67
CA GLU A 31 -15.72 -7.37 -4.90
C GLU A 31 -15.70 -6.61 -3.57
N SER A 32 -14.58 -6.66 -2.83
CA SER A 32 -14.46 -5.97 -1.53
C SER A 32 -14.50 -4.43 -1.62
N ILE A 33 -14.06 -3.85 -2.73
CA ILE A 33 -14.09 -2.40 -2.96
C ILE A 33 -15.29 -1.94 -3.80
N GLY A 34 -16.19 -2.85 -4.17
CA GLY A 34 -17.41 -2.55 -4.91
C GLY A 34 -17.19 -2.19 -6.37
N VAL A 35 -16.16 -2.75 -7.01
CA VAL A 35 -15.80 -2.48 -8.41
C VAL A 35 -15.87 -3.79 -9.21
N ASP A 36 -16.18 -3.70 -10.49
CA ASP A 36 -16.12 -4.87 -11.37
C ASP A 36 -14.66 -5.35 -11.57
N PRO A 37 -14.37 -6.67 -11.51
CA PRO A 37 -13.01 -7.18 -11.68
C PRO A 37 -12.32 -6.76 -12.99
N SER A 38 -13.07 -6.65 -14.10
CA SER A 38 -12.50 -6.20 -15.37
C SER A 38 -12.10 -4.73 -15.33
N THR A 39 -12.83 -3.91 -14.57
CA THR A 39 -12.51 -2.50 -14.33
C THR A 39 -11.23 -2.37 -13.51
N LEU A 40 -11.07 -3.19 -12.46
CA LEU A 40 -9.83 -3.21 -11.67
C LEU A 40 -8.63 -3.67 -12.51
N CYS A 41 -8.82 -4.69 -13.36
CA CYS A 41 -7.77 -5.17 -14.26
C CYS A 41 -7.30 -4.09 -15.24
N ARG A 42 -8.25 -3.38 -15.89
CA ARG A 42 -7.94 -2.24 -16.78
C ARG A 42 -7.24 -1.10 -16.05
N PHE A 43 -7.72 -0.77 -14.84
CA PHE A 43 -7.07 0.25 -14.01
C PHE A 43 -5.59 -0.09 -13.76
N LYS A 44 -5.28 -1.34 -13.43
CA LYS A 44 -3.89 -1.75 -13.18
C LYS A 44 -3.00 -1.69 -14.41
N ALA A 45 -3.54 -1.98 -15.58
CA ALA A 45 -2.81 -1.90 -16.84
C ALA A 45 -2.55 -0.44 -17.27
N ASP A 46 -3.57 0.41 -17.19
CA ASP A 46 -3.55 1.72 -17.87
C ASP A 46 -3.26 2.89 -16.94
N HIS A 47 -3.52 2.74 -15.64
CA HIS A 47 -3.60 3.86 -14.69
C HIS A 47 -2.76 3.69 -13.42
N LEU A 48 -2.41 2.48 -13.02
CA LEU A 48 -1.71 2.23 -11.75
C LEU A 48 -0.41 3.04 -11.63
N ASP A 49 0.42 3.04 -12.67
CA ASP A 49 1.70 3.76 -12.65
C ASP A 49 1.49 5.29 -12.50
N LYS A 50 0.47 5.85 -13.17
CA LYS A 50 0.11 7.27 -13.04
C LYS A 50 -0.46 7.58 -11.66
N PHE A 51 -1.26 6.68 -11.11
CA PHE A 51 -1.82 6.81 -9.76
C PHE A 51 -0.70 6.79 -8.71
N CYS A 52 0.30 5.93 -8.87
CA CYS A 52 1.46 5.88 -7.97
C CYS A 52 2.31 7.15 -8.07
N ALA A 53 2.49 7.71 -9.27
CA ALA A 53 3.13 9.01 -9.44
C ALA A 53 2.35 10.13 -8.75
N PHE A 54 1.02 10.10 -8.85
CA PHE A 54 0.15 11.07 -8.17
C PHE A 54 0.26 10.96 -6.65
N LEU A 55 0.29 9.74 -6.09
CA LEU A 55 0.51 9.55 -4.65
C LEU A 55 1.86 10.11 -4.20
N ASP A 56 2.91 9.88 -4.99
CA ASP A 56 4.25 10.38 -4.70
C ASP A 56 4.32 11.92 -4.74
N GLU A 57 3.66 12.55 -5.72
CA GLU A 57 3.56 14.01 -5.84
C GLU A 57 2.85 14.63 -4.63
N LEU A 58 1.85 13.93 -4.09
CA LEU A 58 1.17 14.33 -2.85
C LEU A 58 1.98 14.03 -1.58
N GLY A 59 3.16 13.42 -1.69
CA GLY A 59 3.97 12.99 -0.55
C GLY A 59 3.36 11.82 0.23
N LEU A 60 2.45 11.06 -0.36
CA LEU A 60 1.79 9.93 0.28
C LEU A 60 2.62 8.65 0.13
N VAL A 61 2.79 7.95 1.24
CA VAL A 61 3.54 6.68 1.29
C VAL A 61 2.55 5.53 1.46
N VAL A 62 2.59 4.57 0.54
CA VAL A 62 1.85 3.31 0.66
C VAL A 62 2.67 2.33 1.49
N ARG A 63 2.11 1.87 2.61
CA ARG A 63 2.68 0.82 3.47
C ARG A 63 1.70 -0.32 3.61
N GLU A 64 2.20 -1.51 3.94
CA GLU A 64 1.33 -2.63 4.27
C GLU A 64 0.60 -2.36 5.57
N LYS A 65 -0.72 -2.49 5.55
CA LYS A 65 -1.62 -2.21 6.69
C LYS A 65 -1.25 -2.98 7.97
N HIS A 66 -0.60 -4.14 7.84
CA HIS A 66 -0.19 -5.01 8.95
C HIS A 66 1.33 -5.19 9.07
N SER A 67 2.16 -4.50 8.27
CA SER A 67 3.63 -4.62 8.41
C SER A 67 4.14 -4.03 9.71
N ASP A 68 3.38 -3.10 10.31
CA ASP A 68 3.74 -2.50 11.58
C ASP A 68 3.26 -3.35 12.77
N ASP A 69 2.54 -4.47 12.59
CA ASP A 69 1.85 -5.11 13.72
C ASP A 69 2.80 -5.65 14.80
N GLU A 70 4.03 -6.08 14.47
CA GLU A 70 4.99 -6.49 15.52
C GLU A 70 5.76 -5.31 16.09
N GLU A 71 6.29 -4.42 15.25
CA GLU A 71 7.11 -3.29 15.71
C GLU A 71 6.26 -2.24 16.45
N ARG A 72 5.05 -1.97 15.97
CA ARG A 72 4.06 -1.12 16.65
C ARG A 72 3.52 -1.79 17.92
N LYS A 73 3.31 -3.11 17.94
CA LYS A 73 2.98 -3.82 19.20
C LYS A 73 4.13 -3.73 20.20
N ALA A 74 5.37 -3.88 19.75
CA ALA A 74 6.55 -3.74 20.59
C ALA A 74 6.63 -2.33 21.18
N LEU A 75 6.46 -1.29 20.35
CA LEU A 75 6.43 0.10 20.79
C LEU A 75 5.27 0.41 21.75
N ILE A 76 4.07 -0.11 21.47
CA ILE A 76 2.91 0.04 22.38
C ILE A 76 3.18 -0.67 23.71
N THR A 77 3.78 -1.87 23.67
CA THR A 77 4.13 -2.62 24.89
C THR A 77 5.18 -1.89 25.72
N LEU A 78 6.21 -1.35 25.07
CA LEU A 78 7.26 -0.55 25.71
C LEU A 78 6.69 0.72 26.35
N ALA A 79 5.83 1.44 25.61
CA ALA A 79 5.18 2.64 26.10
C ALA A 79 4.27 2.37 27.31
N LYS A 80 3.49 1.28 27.28
CA LYS A 80 2.65 0.86 28.43
C LYS A 80 3.48 0.54 29.66
N LYS A 81 4.56 -0.23 29.47
CA LYS A 81 5.45 -0.60 30.58
C LYS A 81 6.09 0.63 31.23
N ALA A 82 6.52 1.61 30.44
CA ALA A 82 7.07 2.85 30.96
C ALA A 82 6.04 3.68 31.75
N ILE A 83 4.76 3.66 31.34
CA ILE A 83 3.69 4.34 32.07
C ILE A 83 3.41 3.62 33.41
N ASP A 84 3.32 2.30 33.41
CA ASP A 84 3.08 1.50 34.63
C ASP A 84 4.24 1.61 35.64
N GLU A 85 5.48 1.85 35.18
CA GLU A 85 6.66 2.06 36.05
C GLU A 85 6.75 3.50 36.60
N MET A 86 5.93 4.43 36.10
CA MET A 86 5.86 5.82 36.56
C MET A 86 4.72 6.09 37.56
N GLU A 87 3.78 5.16 37.72
CA GLU A 87 2.74 5.15 38.76
C GLU A 87 3.19 4.39 40.03
#